data_AF-A0A497TE55-F1
#
_entry.id   AF-A0A497TE55-F1
#
_cell.length_a   1.000
_cell.length_b   1.000
_cell.length_c   1.000
_cell.angle_alpha   90.00
_cell.angle_beta   90.00
_cell.angle_gamma   90.00
#
_symmetry.space_group_name_H-M   'P 1'
#
loop_
_entity.id
_entity.type
_entity.pdbx_description
1 polymer ?
#
loop_
_entity_poly.entity_id
_entity_poly.type
_entity_poly.pdbx_seq_one_letter_code
_entity_poly.pdbx_strand_id
1 'polypeptide(L)'
;LLSISVIAILWYSALPLVKKLEAATLTQQAKGILAKLDSVIQEVAQEGKGSRRILWIDLKGGKLELNSSRDSIYWLFQTPAQLISPRTALDFGNLRFGNNLGCRAYQAEYGKKPVWVLENEHLKVFILRTGNESHQESINTSELLLAVYQKDLDEWLNGSFEVMVNDDPETALGKGWTEISQTGEDLPYVKVRAHIHNDISYWVDFILESGADFLILEGGLE
;
A
#
# COMPACT_ATOMS: atom_id res chain seq x y z
N LEU A 1 39.43 13.53 28.83
CA LEU A 1 39.25 12.69 27.63
C LEU A 1 38.30 11.52 27.91
N LEU A 2 38.63 10.60 28.83
CA LEU A 2 37.76 9.47 29.20
C LEU A 2 36.31 9.86 29.58
N SER A 3 36.13 10.89 30.40
CA SER A 3 34.80 11.36 30.81
C SER A 3 33.97 11.96 29.67
N ILE A 4 34.60 12.68 28.74
CA ILE A 4 33.94 13.24 27.55
C ILE A 4 33.52 12.11 26.60
N SER A 5 34.35 11.09 26.44
CA SER A 5 34.06 9.90 25.63
C SER A 5 32.89 9.08 26.19
N VAL A 6 32.80 8.90 27.52
CA VAL A 6 31.69 8.17 28.16
C VAL A 6 30.36 8.91 27.98
N ILE A 7 30.35 10.24 28.13
CA ILE A 7 29.14 11.06 27.91
C ILE A 7 28.69 10.99 26.45
N ALA A 8 29.63 11.04 25.50
CA ALA A 8 29.31 10.93 24.07
C ALA A 8 28.67 9.58 23.72
N ILE A 9 29.22 8.47 24.24
CA ILE A 9 28.66 7.12 24.01
C ILE A 9 27.25 7.02 24.57
N LEU A 10 27.03 7.44 25.82
CA LEU A 10 25.70 7.45 26.45
C LEU A 10 24.69 8.30 25.66
N TRP A 11 25.11 9.45 25.17
CA TRP A 11 24.27 10.33 24.34
C TRP A 11 23.87 9.66 23.02
N TYR A 12 24.82 9.05 22.31
CA TYR A 12 24.54 8.34 21.06
C TYR A 12 23.63 7.13 21.27
N SER A 13 23.73 6.44 22.41
CA SER A 13 22.84 5.32 22.75
C SER A 13 21.44 5.77 23.17
N ALA A 14 21.30 6.92 23.83
CA ALA A 14 20.02 7.44 24.30
C ALA A 14 19.21 8.17 23.22
N LEU A 15 19.89 8.79 22.25
CA LEU A 15 19.24 9.59 21.20
C LEU A 15 18.14 8.84 20.42
N PRO A 16 18.32 7.57 19.98
CA PRO A 16 17.28 6.82 19.27
C PRO A 16 16.04 6.59 20.14
N LEU A 17 16.23 6.32 21.44
CA LEU A 17 15.12 6.11 22.38
C LEU A 17 14.31 7.40 22.58
N VAL A 18 15.00 8.53 22.77
CA VAL A 18 14.35 9.84 22.91
C VAL A 18 13.56 10.18 21.65
N LYS A 19 14.14 10.01 20.46
CA LYS A 19 13.44 10.23 19.19
C LYS A 19 12.22 9.33 19.02
N LYS A 20 12.30 8.07 19.46
CA LYS A 20 11.16 7.14 19.43
C LYS A 20 10.04 7.57 20.37
N LEU A 21 10.38 8.02 21.59
CA LEU A 21 9.39 8.53 22.55
C LEU A 21 8.73 9.82 22.05
N GLU A 22 9.51 10.74 21.47
CA GLU A 22 9.00 11.96 20.87
C GLU A 22 8.03 11.63 19.73
N ALA A 23 8.45 10.79 18.78
CA ALA A 23 7.62 10.37 17.66
C ALA A 23 6.33 9.65 18.11
N ALA A 24 6.40 8.78 19.12
CA ALA A 24 5.24 8.12 19.70
C ALA A 24 4.28 9.12 20.34
N THR A 25 4.81 10.13 21.04
CA THR A 25 4.02 11.19 21.68
C THR A 25 3.27 12.02 20.64
N LEU A 26 3.98 12.49 19.60
CA LEU A 26 3.37 13.28 18.51
C LEU A 26 2.28 12.47 17.78
N THR A 27 2.56 11.20 17.50
CA THR A 27 1.59 10.28 16.90
C THR A 27 0.34 10.11 17.76
N GLN A 28 0.51 9.93 19.07
CA GLN A 28 -0.63 9.77 19.98
C GLN A 28 -1.47 11.04 20.08
N GLN A 29 -0.83 12.21 20.11
CA GLN A 29 -1.51 13.51 20.06
C GLN A 29 -2.30 13.67 18.76
N ALA A 30 -1.69 13.34 17.61
CA ALA A 30 -2.34 13.40 16.32
C ALA A 30 -3.56 12.48 16.23
N LYS A 31 -3.44 11.23 16.68
CA LYS A 31 -4.57 10.29 16.77
C LYS A 31 -5.73 10.85 17.59
N GLY A 32 -5.44 11.42 18.76
CA GLY A 32 -6.46 12.01 19.63
C GLY A 32 -7.17 13.21 18.98
N ILE A 33 -6.42 14.07 18.30
CA ILE A 33 -6.97 15.24 17.59
C ILE A 33 -7.83 14.81 16.39
N LEU A 34 -7.36 13.86 15.58
CA LEU A 34 -8.11 13.36 14.43
C LEU A 34 -9.37 12.58 14.85
N ALA A 35 -9.31 11.80 15.93
CA ALA A 35 -10.51 11.15 16.48
C ALA A 35 -11.53 12.19 16.99
N LYS A 36 -11.06 13.27 17.62
CA LYS A 36 -11.93 14.39 18.02
C LYS A 36 -12.54 15.10 16.81
N LEU A 37 -11.76 15.28 15.74
CA LEU A 37 -12.24 15.86 14.50
C LEU A 37 -13.35 15.00 13.87
N ASP A 38 -13.15 13.68 13.77
CA ASP A 38 -14.17 12.73 13.28
C ASP A 38 -15.47 12.83 14.11
N SER A 39 -15.36 12.85 15.44
CA SER A 39 -16.53 13.02 16.31
C SER A 39 -17.28 14.33 16.06
N VAL A 40 -16.58 15.44 15.82
CA VAL A 40 -17.20 16.74 15.51
C VAL A 40 -17.86 16.72 14.13
N ILE A 41 -17.23 16.07 13.13
CA ILE A 41 -17.80 15.90 11.79
C ILE A 41 -19.12 15.11 11.88
N GLN A 42 -19.14 14.01 12.63
CA GLN A 42 -20.34 13.20 12.83
C GLN A 42 -21.45 13.97 13.54
N GLU A 43 -21.13 14.77 14.56
CA GLU A 43 -22.11 15.64 15.24
C GLU A 43 -22.73 16.63 14.26
N VAL A 44 -21.92 17.35 13.49
CA VAL A 44 -22.40 18.33 12.48
C VAL A 44 -23.24 17.67 11.40
N ALA A 45 -22.86 16.47 10.96
CA ALA A 45 -23.62 15.71 9.98
C ALA A 45 -25.03 15.32 10.50
N GLN A 46 -25.16 15.03 11.79
CA GLN A 46 -26.45 14.70 12.43
C GLN A 46 -27.35 15.94 12.63
N GLU A 47 -26.76 17.12 12.85
CA GLU A 47 -27.53 18.37 13.03
C GLU A 47 -28.15 18.90 11.72
N GLY A 48 -27.65 18.48 10.57
CA GLY A 48 -28.20 18.80 9.28
C GLY A 48 -27.62 20.06 8.62
N LYS A 49 -28.20 20.42 7.48
CA LYS A 49 -27.64 21.39 6.54
C LYS A 49 -27.57 22.79 7.15
N GLY A 50 -26.37 23.37 7.21
CA GLY A 50 -26.12 24.72 7.71
C GLY A 50 -25.40 24.76 9.05
N SER A 51 -25.35 23.63 9.77
CA SER A 51 -24.55 23.49 10.98
C SER A 51 -23.06 23.60 10.69
N ARG A 52 -22.36 24.32 11.55
CA ARG A 52 -20.91 24.54 11.47
C ARG A 52 -20.32 24.46 12.87
N ARG A 53 -19.05 24.03 12.94
CA ARG A 53 -18.24 24.03 14.17
C ARG A 53 -16.86 24.58 13.84
N ILE A 54 -16.23 25.24 14.81
CA ILE A 54 -14.85 25.71 14.71
C ILE A 54 -14.02 24.87 15.66
N LEU A 55 -13.01 24.18 15.11
CA LEU A 55 -12.06 23.39 15.89
C LEU A 55 -10.67 24.01 15.75
N TRP A 56 -10.04 24.29 16.88
CA TRP A 56 -8.64 24.69 16.91
C TRP A 56 -7.77 23.43 16.95
N ILE A 57 -6.99 23.24 15.88
CA ILE A 57 -6.09 22.11 15.73
C ILE A 57 -4.67 22.62 15.95
N ASP A 58 -4.01 22.14 16.99
CA ASP A 58 -2.58 22.35 17.23
C ASP A 58 -1.88 20.99 17.13
N LEU A 59 -1.34 20.71 15.94
CA LEU A 59 -0.56 19.51 15.68
C LEU A 59 0.91 19.90 15.63
N LYS A 60 1.70 19.34 16.56
CA LYS A 60 3.14 19.52 16.57
C LYS A 60 3.79 18.48 15.66
N GLY A 61 4.68 18.94 14.79
CA GLY A 61 5.37 18.09 13.82
C GLY A 61 4.44 17.59 12.72
N GLY A 62 5.03 17.29 11.56
CA GLY A 62 4.30 16.81 10.40
C GLY A 62 3.48 17.89 9.70
N LYS A 63 2.60 17.44 8.80
CA LYS A 63 1.73 18.29 7.98
C LYS A 63 0.32 17.71 7.99
N LEU A 64 -0.67 18.54 8.30
CA LEU A 64 -2.07 18.22 8.10
C LEU A 64 -2.46 18.66 6.70
N GLU A 65 -3.01 17.75 5.92
CA GLU A 65 -3.47 18.03 4.56
C GLU A 65 -4.92 17.58 4.41
N LEU A 66 -5.67 18.38 3.65
CA LEU A 66 -7.03 18.07 3.25
C LEU A 66 -7.02 17.74 1.77
N ASN A 67 -7.52 16.58 1.41
CA ASN A 67 -7.65 16.16 0.04
C ASN A 67 -9.13 16.09 -0.34
N SER A 68 -9.60 17.15 -0.99
CA SER A 68 -11.00 17.27 -1.42
C SER A 68 -11.38 16.27 -2.51
N SER A 69 -10.42 15.78 -3.31
CA SER A 69 -10.72 14.76 -4.33
C SER A 69 -10.99 13.38 -3.73
N ARG A 70 -10.40 13.10 -2.57
CA ARG A 70 -10.51 11.82 -1.85
C ARG A 70 -11.43 11.87 -0.63
N ASP A 71 -11.99 13.05 -0.38
CA ASP A 71 -12.75 13.36 0.84
C ASP A 71 -12.04 12.90 2.13
N SER A 72 -10.73 13.14 2.19
CA SER A 72 -9.88 12.67 3.28
C SER A 72 -9.07 13.79 3.91
N ILE A 73 -8.90 13.69 5.23
CA ILE A 73 -8.01 14.54 6.02
C ILE A 73 -6.94 13.62 6.58
N TYR A 74 -5.68 13.90 6.28
CA TYR A 74 -4.57 13.08 6.76
C TYR A 74 -3.46 13.94 7.35
N TRP A 75 -2.75 13.35 8.30
CA TRP A 75 -1.58 13.94 8.92
C TRP A 75 -0.36 13.09 8.60
N LEU A 76 0.61 13.70 7.92
CA LEU A 76 1.86 13.05 7.53
C LEU A 76 2.99 13.54 8.43
N PHE A 77 3.70 12.60 9.04
CA PHE A 77 4.85 12.88 9.90
C PHE A 77 6.02 11.97 9.53
N GLN A 78 7.13 12.58 9.15
CA GLN A 78 8.37 11.87 8.84
C GLN A 78 9.24 11.76 10.09
N THR A 79 9.65 10.54 10.43
CA THR A 79 10.54 10.28 11.56
C THR A 79 11.47 9.12 11.25
N PRO A 80 12.74 9.18 11.70
CA PRO A 80 13.64 8.03 11.62
C PRO A 80 13.27 6.92 12.62
N ALA A 81 12.39 7.20 13.59
CA ALA A 81 11.95 6.21 14.55
C ALA A 81 10.83 5.33 13.99
N GLN A 82 11.10 4.03 13.87
CA GLN A 82 10.08 3.05 13.51
C GLN A 82 9.07 2.88 14.67
N LEU A 83 7.89 3.48 14.53
CA LEU A 83 6.80 3.37 15.51
C LEU A 83 5.93 2.14 15.29
N ILE A 84 5.71 1.81 14.02
CA ILE A 84 5.02 0.61 13.56
C ILE A 84 5.86 -0.02 12.47
N SER A 85 5.71 -1.32 12.29
CA SER A 85 6.36 -2.04 11.20
C SER A 85 6.04 -1.36 9.86
N PRO A 86 7.04 -1.21 8.98
CA PRO A 86 6.79 -0.80 7.60
C PRO A 86 5.69 -1.67 7.00
N ARG A 87 4.89 -1.08 6.11
CA ARG A 87 3.86 -1.83 5.36
C ARG A 87 2.78 -2.41 6.27
N THR A 88 2.49 -1.71 7.37
CA THR A 88 1.39 -2.06 8.29
C THR A 88 0.46 -0.87 8.40
N ALA A 89 -0.85 -1.15 8.36
CA ALA A 89 -1.91 -0.21 8.68
C ALA A 89 -2.77 -0.78 9.82
N LEU A 90 -3.26 0.10 10.68
CA LEU A 90 -4.21 -0.20 11.73
C LEU A 90 -5.41 0.72 11.54
N ASP A 91 -6.58 0.12 11.45
CA ASP A 91 -7.84 0.83 11.28
C ASP A 91 -8.57 0.95 12.63
N PHE A 92 -9.00 2.16 12.96
CA PHE A 92 -9.76 2.51 14.15
C PHE A 92 -11.01 3.28 13.73
N GLY A 93 -12.04 2.56 13.27
CA GLY A 93 -13.23 3.18 12.67
C GLY A 93 -12.85 3.95 11.41
N ASN A 94 -13.12 5.27 11.39
CA ASN A 94 -12.77 6.15 10.27
C ASN A 94 -11.31 6.62 10.27
N LEU A 95 -10.52 6.26 11.30
CA LEU A 95 -9.12 6.63 11.40
C LEU A 95 -8.21 5.48 10.97
N ARG A 96 -7.50 5.66 9.86
CA ARG A 96 -6.42 4.76 9.43
C ARG A 96 -5.07 5.31 9.88
N PHE A 97 -4.28 4.47 10.55
CA PHE A 97 -2.91 4.79 10.95
C PHE A 97 -1.96 3.75 10.41
N GLY A 98 -1.00 4.16 9.57
CA GLY A 98 -0.05 3.24 8.98
C GLY A 98 1.26 3.90 8.59
N ASN A 99 2.19 3.07 8.14
CA ASN A 99 3.52 3.48 7.71
C ASN A 99 3.71 3.06 6.26
N ASN A 100 4.16 4.00 5.42
CA ASN A 100 4.26 3.86 3.98
C ASN A 100 2.92 3.38 3.39
N LEU A 101 1.93 4.27 3.37
CA LEU A 101 0.60 4.03 2.81
C LEU A 101 0.50 4.62 1.40
N GLY A 102 1.49 4.38 0.56
CA GLY A 102 1.62 4.96 -0.77
C GLY A 102 1.03 4.12 -1.90
N CYS A 103 0.52 2.93 -1.61
CA CYS A 103 -0.06 2.09 -2.65
C CYS A 103 -1.54 2.40 -2.86
N ARG A 104 -1.95 2.24 -4.12
CA ARG A 104 -3.35 2.18 -4.53
C ARG A 104 -3.57 1.01 -5.48
N ALA A 105 -4.78 0.46 -5.43
CA ALA A 105 -5.20 -0.56 -6.37
C ALA A 105 -6.60 -0.28 -6.90
N TYR A 106 -6.77 -0.41 -8.21
CA TYR A 106 -8.04 -0.15 -8.86
C TYR A 106 -8.19 -0.95 -10.16
N GLN A 107 -9.42 -1.01 -10.65
CA GLN A 107 -9.74 -1.66 -11.91
C GLN A 107 -9.63 -0.65 -13.05
N ALA A 108 -9.04 -1.06 -14.16
CA ALA A 108 -8.98 -0.25 -15.37
C ALA A 108 -9.01 -1.14 -16.62
N GLU A 109 -8.83 -0.51 -17.78
CA GLU A 109 -8.55 -1.20 -19.03
C GLU A 109 -7.19 -0.76 -19.57
N TYR A 110 -6.40 -1.72 -20.06
CA TYR A 110 -5.14 -1.49 -20.76
C TYR A 110 -5.18 -2.23 -22.09
N GLY A 111 -5.07 -1.50 -23.21
CA GLY A 111 -5.12 -2.12 -24.55
C GLY A 111 -6.41 -2.91 -24.84
N LYS A 112 -7.56 -2.45 -24.32
CA LYS A 112 -8.87 -3.14 -24.38
C LYS A 112 -8.97 -4.44 -23.56
N LYS A 113 -7.96 -4.77 -22.75
CA LYS A 113 -8.03 -5.86 -21.78
C LYS A 113 -8.39 -5.29 -20.40
N PRO A 114 -9.31 -5.93 -19.64
CA PRO A 114 -9.56 -5.56 -18.26
C PRO A 114 -8.33 -5.90 -17.40
N VAL A 115 -7.96 -4.99 -16.50
CA VAL A 115 -6.74 -5.11 -15.68
C VAL A 115 -6.95 -4.71 -14.24
N TRP A 116 -6.20 -5.35 -13.35
CA TRP A 116 -5.86 -4.85 -12.04
C TRP A 116 -4.66 -3.90 -12.16
N VAL A 117 -4.83 -2.67 -11.72
CA VAL A 117 -3.75 -1.69 -11.67
C VAL A 117 -3.26 -1.58 -10.23
N LEU A 118 -1.98 -1.85 -10.03
CA LEU A 118 -1.28 -1.64 -8.77
C LEU A 118 -0.35 -0.45 -8.97
N GLU A 119 -0.44 0.55 -8.11
CA GLU A 119 0.40 1.74 -8.25
C GLU A 119 0.93 2.20 -6.90
N ASN A 120 2.19 2.59 -6.85
CA ASN A 120 2.80 3.27 -5.72
C ASN A 120 3.50 4.57 -6.18
N GLU A 121 4.40 5.12 -5.36
CA GLU A 121 5.18 6.31 -5.71
C GLU A 121 6.03 6.14 -6.97
N HIS A 122 6.61 4.95 -7.16
CA HIS A 122 7.62 4.65 -8.18
C HIS A 122 7.05 3.88 -9.37
N LEU A 123 6.27 2.83 -9.14
CA LEU A 123 5.78 1.91 -10.15
C LEU A 123 4.27 2.01 -10.38
N LYS A 124 3.86 1.72 -11.62
CA LYS A 124 2.50 1.41 -12.01
C LYS A 124 2.47 0.12 -12.83
N VAL A 125 1.80 -0.89 -12.29
CA VAL A 125 1.81 -2.27 -12.78
C VAL A 125 0.42 -2.64 -13.26
N PHE A 126 0.33 -3.24 -14.46
CA PHE A 126 -0.91 -3.66 -15.10
C PHE A 126 -0.93 -5.18 -15.20
N ILE A 127 -1.84 -5.79 -14.43
CA ILE A 127 -2.01 -7.23 -14.38
C ILE A 127 -3.35 -7.58 -15.02
N LEU A 128 -3.38 -8.56 -15.92
CA LEU A 128 -4.61 -9.03 -16.55
C LEU A 128 -5.65 -9.40 -15.49
N ARG A 129 -6.89 -8.95 -15.68
CA ARG A 129 -8.04 -9.41 -14.90
C ARG A 129 -8.82 -10.42 -15.72
N THR A 130 -8.88 -11.66 -15.27
CA THR A 130 -9.56 -12.74 -15.99
C THR A 130 -10.22 -13.71 -15.02
N GLY A 131 -11.37 -14.26 -15.44
CA GLY A 131 -12.13 -15.26 -14.69
C GLY A 131 -12.60 -14.82 -13.29
N ASN A 132 -13.12 -15.80 -12.56
CA ASN A 132 -13.34 -15.79 -11.12
C ASN A 132 -13.37 -17.23 -10.61
N GLU A 133 -13.38 -17.43 -9.29
CA GLU A 133 -13.39 -18.76 -8.65
C GLU A 133 -14.50 -19.68 -9.20
N SER A 134 -15.67 -19.14 -9.53
CA SER A 134 -16.80 -19.93 -10.08
C SER A 134 -16.74 -20.12 -11.60
N HIS A 135 -16.03 -19.26 -12.33
CA HIS A 135 -15.93 -19.26 -13.79
C HIS A 135 -14.49 -19.02 -14.21
N GLN A 136 -13.75 -20.12 -14.34
CA GLN A 136 -12.36 -20.08 -14.77
C GLN A 136 -12.27 -19.76 -16.27
N GLU A 137 -11.33 -18.89 -16.62
CA GLU A 137 -11.03 -18.49 -18.00
C GLU A 137 -9.66 -19.01 -18.43
N SER A 138 -9.39 -19.03 -19.73
CA SER A 138 -8.08 -19.43 -20.25
C SER A 138 -7.03 -18.39 -19.84
N ILE A 139 -5.95 -18.85 -19.21
CA ILE A 139 -4.81 -18.02 -18.81
C ILE A 139 -3.58 -18.44 -19.62
N ASN A 140 -2.88 -17.44 -20.15
CA ASN A 140 -1.51 -17.54 -20.60
C ASN A 140 -0.64 -16.74 -19.63
N THR A 141 0.31 -17.38 -18.97
CA THR A 141 1.16 -16.70 -17.97
C THR A 141 1.95 -15.56 -18.59
N SER A 142 2.31 -15.67 -19.87
CA SER A 142 2.99 -14.61 -20.61
C SER A 142 2.16 -13.33 -20.80
N GLU A 143 0.83 -13.43 -20.63
CA GLU A 143 -0.09 -12.32 -20.73
C GLU A 143 -0.62 -11.85 -19.37
N LEU A 144 -0.16 -12.42 -18.27
CA LEU A 144 -0.59 -12.00 -16.93
C LEU A 144 -0.05 -10.62 -16.57
N LEU A 145 1.25 -10.38 -16.78
CA LEU A 145 1.89 -9.08 -16.56
C LEU A 145 1.96 -8.32 -17.89
N LEU A 146 1.03 -7.40 -18.11
CA LEU A 146 0.88 -6.72 -19.41
C LEU A 146 1.84 -5.55 -19.58
N ALA A 147 2.05 -4.78 -18.51
CA ALA A 147 2.94 -3.63 -18.56
C ALA A 147 3.38 -3.20 -17.16
N VAL A 148 4.59 -2.65 -17.08
CA VAL A 148 5.11 -1.96 -15.91
C VAL A 148 5.63 -0.60 -16.36
N TYR A 149 5.17 0.46 -15.71
CA TYR A 149 5.60 1.83 -15.95
C TYR A 149 6.37 2.33 -14.73
N GLN A 150 7.60 2.78 -14.95
CA GLN A 150 8.48 3.34 -13.94
C GLN A 150 8.37 4.86 -13.96
N LYS A 151 7.71 5.42 -12.95
CA LYS A 151 7.35 6.83 -12.83
C LYS A 151 8.57 7.72 -12.60
N ASP A 152 9.60 7.21 -11.93
CA ASP A 152 10.82 7.96 -11.66
C ASP A 152 11.60 8.29 -12.94
N LEU A 153 11.55 7.39 -13.92
CA LEU A 153 12.25 7.52 -15.20
C LEU A 153 11.32 8.00 -16.33
N ASP A 154 10.01 8.06 -16.08
CA ASP A 154 8.98 8.31 -17.11
C ASP A 154 9.06 7.30 -18.27
N GLU A 155 9.30 6.03 -17.95
CA GLU A 155 9.54 4.98 -18.95
C GLU A 155 8.71 3.72 -18.70
N TRP A 156 8.29 3.08 -19.79
CA TRP A 156 7.71 1.74 -19.76
C TRP A 156 8.84 0.71 -19.75
N LEU A 157 8.80 -0.20 -18.79
CA LEU A 157 9.75 -1.29 -18.73
C LEU A 157 9.41 -2.32 -19.82
N ASN A 158 10.33 -2.50 -20.75
CA ASN A 158 10.23 -3.50 -21.80
C ASN A 158 10.81 -4.82 -21.31
N GLY A 159 9.99 -5.86 -21.24
CA GLY A 159 10.40 -7.21 -20.86
C GLY A 159 9.32 -8.22 -21.17
N SER A 160 9.71 -9.49 -21.21
CA SER A 160 8.78 -10.62 -21.22
C SER A 160 8.69 -11.18 -19.80
N PHE A 161 7.47 -11.53 -19.40
CA PHE A 161 7.20 -12.27 -18.19
C PHE A 161 6.60 -13.60 -18.61
N GLU A 162 6.96 -14.69 -17.95
CA GLU A 162 6.37 -16.00 -18.17
C GLU A 162 6.60 -16.85 -16.91
N VAL A 163 5.66 -17.73 -16.59
CA VAL A 163 5.79 -18.65 -15.45
C VAL A 163 5.58 -20.07 -15.95
N MET A 164 6.58 -20.90 -15.71
CA MET A 164 6.56 -22.34 -15.99
C MET A 164 6.95 -23.10 -14.73
N VAL A 165 6.27 -24.22 -14.48
CA VAL A 165 6.63 -25.17 -13.43
C VAL A 165 7.58 -26.19 -14.05
N ASN A 166 8.75 -26.38 -13.43
CA ASN A 166 9.77 -27.33 -13.88
C ASN A 166 10.21 -27.19 -15.35
N ASP A 167 10.20 -25.96 -15.88
CA ASP A 167 10.59 -25.67 -17.28
C ASP A 167 9.70 -26.38 -18.32
N ASP A 168 8.46 -26.72 -17.95
CA ASP A 168 7.47 -27.34 -18.84
C ASP A 168 6.59 -26.26 -19.51
N PRO A 169 6.68 -26.05 -20.84
CA PRO A 169 5.89 -25.04 -21.55
C PRO A 169 4.39 -25.28 -21.49
N GLU A 170 3.93 -26.53 -21.32
CA GLU A 170 2.51 -26.83 -21.19
C GLU A 170 1.94 -26.23 -19.90
N THR A 171 2.79 -26.00 -18.90
CA THR A 171 2.38 -25.39 -17.64
C THR A 171 2.16 -23.88 -17.74
N ALA A 172 2.69 -23.21 -18.79
CA ALA A 172 2.48 -21.77 -19.02
C ALA A 172 1.04 -21.44 -19.45
N LEU A 173 0.29 -22.44 -19.89
CA LEU A 173 -1.10 -22.33 -20.33
C LEU A 173 -2.00 -23.10 -19.37
N GLY A 174 -3.19 -22.58 -19.11
CA GLY A 174 -4.14 -23.24 -18.23
C GLY A 174 -5.48 -22.55 -18.16
N LYS A 175 -6.30 -22.99 -17.21
CA LYS A 175 -7.53 -22.30 -16.81
C LYS A 175 -7.36 -21.71 -15.43
N GLY A 176 -7.99 -20.59 -15.16
CA GLY A 176 -7.82 -19.95 -13.87
C GLY A 176 -8.54 -18.62 -13.73
N TRP A 177 -8.14 -17.90 -12.70
CA TRP A 177 -8.60 -16.55 -12.46
C TRP A 177 -7.55 -15.72 -11.75
N THR A 178 -7.75 -14.41 -11.78
CA THR A 178 -6.94 -13.45 -11.03
C THR A 178 -7.80 -12.74 -10.00
N GLU A 179 -7.35 -12.72 -8.75
CA GLU A 179 -8.01 -12.03 -7.65
C GLU A 179 -7.10 -10.98 -7.03
N ILE A 180 -7.69 -9.90 -6.54
CA ILE A 180 -6.96 -8.84 -5.84
C ILE A 180 -7.31 -8.88 -4.35
N SER A 181 -6.30 -8.76 -3.49
CA SER A 181 -6.51 -8.86 -2.05
C SER A 181 -7.29 -7.68 -1.48
N GLN A 182 -7.08 -6.48 -2.05
CA GLN A 182 -7.74 -5.24 -1.65
C GLN A 182 -7.67 -4.19 -2.75
N THR A 183 -8.71 -3.38 -2.85
CA THR A 183 -8.77 -2.19 -3.72
C THR A 183 -8.93 -0.93 -2.87
N GLY A 184 -8.60 0.21 -3.47
CA GLY A 184 -8.66 1.51 -2.82
C GLY A 184 -7.30 2.16 -2.72
N GLU A 185 -7.19 3.09 -1.79
CA GLU A 185 -6.03 3.95 -1.61
C GLU A 185 -5.46 3.84 -0.20
N ASP A 186 -4.31 4.49 0.00
CA ASP A 186 -3.57 4.52 1.25
C ASP A 186 -3.28 3.11 1.80
N LEU A 187 -2.89 2.22 0.88
CA LEU A 187 -2.60 0.82 1.17
C LEU A 187 -1.11 0.65 1.48
N PRO A 188 -0.74 -0.22 2.44
CA PRO A 188 0.65 -0.52 2.73
C PRO A 188 1.33 -1.33 1.62
N TYR A 189 0.56 -2.20 0.99
CA TYR A 189 0.94 -3.01 -0.16
C TYR A 189 -0.34 -3.47 -0.88
N VAL A 190 -0.19 -3.94 -2.11
CA VAL A 190 -1.27 -4.55 -2.89
C VAL A 190 -0.79 -5.89 -3.41
N LYS A 191 -1.67 -6.88 -3.36
CA LYS A 191 -1.41 -8.22 -3.89
C LYS A 191 -2.47 -8.62 -4.90
N VAL A 192 -2.03 -9.09 -6.06
CA VAL A 192 -2.89 -9.82 -7.00
C VAL A 192 -2.40 -11.25 -7.07
N ARG A 193 -3.30 -12.21 -6.89
CA ARG A 193 -3.04 -13.63 -7.03
C ARG A 193 -3.61 -14.13 -8.33
N ALA A 194 -2.81 -14.79 -9.14
CA ALA A 194 -3.25 -15.58 -10.28
C ALA A 194 -3.26 -17.05 -9.87
N HIS A 195 -4.41 -17.69 -10.00
CA HIS A 195 -4.58 -19.14 -9.85
C HIS A 195 -4.55 -19.77 -11.23
N ILE A 196 -3.68 -20.75 -11.46
CA ILE A 196 -3.53 -21.43 -12.75
C ILE A 196 -3.68 -22.94 -12.54
N HIS A 197 -4.58 -23.52 -13.31
CA HIS A 197 -4.92 -24.94 -13.29
C HIS A 197 -4.65 -25.55 -14.67
N ASN A 198 -3.75 -26.51 -14.72
CA ASN A 198 -3.52 -27.41 -15.85
C ASN A 198 -3.41 -28.85 -15.35
N ASP A 199 -2.41 -29.60 -15.76
CA ASP A 199 -2.07 -30.90 -15.16
C ASP A 199 -1.54 -30.74 -13.71
N ILE A 200 -1.10 -29.53 -13.36
CA ILE A 200 -0.67 -29.09 -12.04
C ILE A 200 -1.44 -27.80 -11.68
N SER A 201 -1.94 -27.72 -10.45
CA SER A 201 -2.50 -26.48 -9.91
C SER A 201 -1.44 -25.70 -9.14
N TYR A 202 -1.31 -24.41 -9.46
CA TYR A 202 -0.35 -23.53 -8.82
C TYR A 202 -0.85 -22.08 -8.82
N TRP A 203 -0.23 -21.25 -7.98
CA TRP A 203 -0.56 -19.83 -7.86
C TRP A 203 0.68 -18.96 -7.99
N VAL A 204 0.45 -17.72 -8.43
CA VAL A 204 1.47 -16.67 -8.53
C VAL A 204 0.92 -15.38 -7.92
N ASP A 205 1.60 -14.86 -6.90
CA ASP A 205 1.31 -13.58 -6.27
C ASP A 205 2.21 -12.48 -6.84
N PHE A 206 1.57 -11.41 -7.29
CA PHE A 206 2.19 -10.15 -7.65
C PHE A 206 1.99 -9.16 -6.52
N ILE A 207 3.08 -8.79 -5.83
CA ILE A 207 3.04 -7.94 -4.64
C ILE A 207 3.78 -6.64 -4.92
N LEU A 208 3.05 -5.52 -4.85
CA LEU A 208 3.62 -4.18 -4.91
C LEU A 208 3.50 -3.52 -3.53
N GLU A 209 4.64 -3.17 -2.94
CA GLU A 209 4.71 -2.52 -1.63
C GLU A 209 4.86 -1.00 -1.77
N SER A 210 4.45 -0.24 -0.76
CA SER A 210 4.63 1.22 -0.79
C SER A 210 6.10 1.59 -0.67
N GLY A 211 6.54 2.55 -1.49
CA GLY A 211 7.93 2.98 -1.58
C GLY A 211 8.88 1.99 -2.25
N ALA A 212 8.39 0.85 -2.78
CA ALA A 212 9.22 -0.08 -3.53
C ALA A 212 9.35 0.34 -5.00
N ASP A 213 10.57 0.26 -5.55
CA ASP A 213 10.87 0.46 -6.96
C ASP A 213 10.92 -0.88 -7.74
N PHE A 214 10.50 -1.98 -7.10
CA PHE A 214 10.41 -3.32 -7.69
C PHE A 214 9.06 -3.97 -7.39
N LEU A 215 8.69 -4.94 -8.23
CA LEU A 215 7.55 -5.84 -8.03
C LEU A 215 8.05 -7.17 -7.47
N ILE A 216 7.42 -7.68 -6.42
CA ILE A 216 7.72 -8.99 -5.85
C ILE A 216 6.82 -10.04 -6.50
N LEU A 217 7.42 -11.16 -6.86
CA LEU A 217 6.74 -12.33 -7.39
C LEU A 217 6.95 -13.50 -6.44
N GLU A 218 5.86 -14.08 -5.94
CA GLU A 218 5.88 -15.30 -5.15
C GLU A 218 5.02 -16.35 -5.84
N GLY A 219 5.40 -17.61 -5.76
CA GLY A 219 4.63 -18.68 -6.35
C GLY A 219 4.71 -19.95 -5.54
N GLY A 220 3.69 -20.80 -5.69
CA GLY A 220 3.60 -22.07 -4.99
C GLY A 220 2.62 -23.00 -5.67
N LEU A 221 2.72 -24.28 -5.33
CA LEU A 221 1.72 -25.27 -5.72
C LEU A 221 0.48 -25.11 -4.82
N GLU A 222 -0.68 -25.45 -5.36
CA GLU A 222 -1.92 -25.56 -4.59
C GLU A 222 -2.06 -26.92 -3.88
#